data_AF-A0A517VAC0-F1
#
_entry.id   AF-A0A517VAC0-F1
#
_cell.length_a   1.000
_cell.length_b   1.000
_cell.length_c   1.000
_cell.angle_alpha   90.00
_cell.angle_beta   90.00
_cell.angle_gamma   90.00
#
_symmetry.space_group_name_H-M   'P 1'
#
loop_
_entity.id
_entity.type
_entity.pdbx_description
1 polymer ?
#
loop_
_entity_poly.entity_id
_entity_poly.type
_entity_poly.pdbx_seq_one_letter_code
_entity_poly.pdbx_strand_id
1 'polypeptide(L)'
;MEHRDRRKPESVEDTKKNSHEHLRYLLDGHEQILVHIKELNDWWRELDERGLPKYGEMGTRMEGLRDLLSKHFRDEEQEGYFKPVMDESPGFCIMVPDFREKHKEFLTRIDDFSARLKQSEPPFQNWNEALQELQELLAELRINENEEIQHVREAFEKSSPDSSS
;
A
#
# COMPACT_ATOMS: atom_id res chain seq x y z
N MET A 1 -18.64 26.81 40.11
CA MET A 1 -18.76 27.69 38.92
C MET A 1 -17.62 27.36 37.99
N GLU A 2 -18.00 26.68 36.91
CA GLU A 2 -17.39 26.53 35.58
C GLU A 2 -15.87 26.45 35.38
N HIS A 3 -15.48 25.28 34.85
CA HIS A 3 -14.30 25.04 34.03
C HIS A 3 -14.24 25.99 32.83
N ARG A 4 -13.05 26.50 32.51
CA ARG A 4 -12.76 26.89 31.12
C ARG A 4 -11.28 26.65 30.82
N ASP A 5 -10.99 25.42 30.45
CA ASP A 5 -9.74 25.03 29.83
C ASP A 5 -9.69 25.64 28.43
N ARG A 6 -8.86 26.67 28.28
CA ARG A 6 -8.76 27.48 27.06
C ARG A 6 -7.78 26.78 26.13
N ARG A 7 -8.25 25.76 25.39
CA ARG A 7 -7.48 25.22 24.25
C ARG A 7 -7.17 26.39 23.30
N LYS A 8 -5.88 26.67 23.10
CA LYS A 8 -5.41 27.53 22.02
C LYS A 8 -5.89 26.94 20.69
N PRO A 9 -6.40 27.75 19.75
CA PRO A 9 -6.58 27.27 18.38
C PRO A 9 -5.18 26.95 17.82
N GLU A 10 -5.01 25.74 17.30
CA GLU A 10 -3.83 25.39 16.50
C GLU A 10 -3.72 26.38 15.34
N SER A 11 -2.50 26.86 15.08
CA SER A 11 -2.30 27.82 14.00
C SER A 11 -2.45 27.10 12.65
N VAL A 12 -2.98 27.81 11.65
CA VAL A 12 -3.17 27.27 10.29
C VAL A 12 -1.85 26.77 9.68
N GLU A 13 -0.72 27.39 10.08
CA GLU A 13 0.63 26.95 9.69
C GLU A 13 1.03 25.60 10.31
N ASP A 14 0.70 25.37 11.58
CA ASP A 14 0.97 24.09 12.26
C ASP A 14 0.13 22.95 11.65
N THR A 15 -1.13 23.22 11.32
CA THR A 15 -2.02 22.24 10.68
C THR A 15 -1.53 21.86 9.28
N LYS A 16 -1.13 22.85 8.46
CA LYS A 16 -0.59 22.61 7.10
C LYS A 16 0.73 21.83 7.11
N LYS A 17 1.64 22.16 8.03
CA LYS A 17 2.93 21.46 8.15
C LYS A 17 2.72 20.00 8.53
N ASN A 18 1.82 19.73 9.46
CA ASN A 18 1.45 18.37 9.82
C ASN A 18 0.85 17.62 8.61
N SER A 19 -0.10 18.19 7.87
CA SER A 19 -0.68 17.53 6.69
C SER A 19 0.36 17.16 5.62
N HIS A 20 1.35 18.03 5.35
CA HIS A 20 2.44 17.75 4.41
C HIS A 20 3.35 16.59 4.87
N GLU A 21 3.70 16.54 6.15
CA GLU A 21 4.48 15.44 6.72
C GLU A 21 3.72 14.10 6.63
N HIS A 22 2.39 14.12 6.85
CA HIS A 22 1.54 12.94 6.70
C HIS A 22 1.45 12.44 5.25
N LEU A 23 1.23 13.33 4.28
CA LEU A 23 1.14 12.96 2.86
C LEU A 23 2.46 12.40 2.33
N ARG A 24 3.58 12.93 2.82
CA ARG A 24 4.91 12.39 2.51
C ARG A 24 5.11 10.98 3.07
N TYR A 25 4.68 10.72 4.31
CA TYR A 25 4.75 9.38 4.90
C TYR A 25 3.95 8.34 4.09
N LEU A 26 2.77 8.70 3.59
CA LEU A 26 1.96 7.82 2.72
C LEU A 26 2.68 7.51 1.40
N LEU A 27 3.21 8.54 0.74
CA LEU A 27 3.97 8.37 -0.51
C LEU A 27 5.23 7.50 -0.31
N ASP A 28 5.96 7.69 0.78
CA ASP A 28 7.11 6.86 1.14
C ASP A 28 6.70 5.39 1.36
N GLY A 29 5.48 5.15 1.85
CA GLY A 29 4.89 3.81 2.02
C GLY A 29 4.64 3.11 0.67
N HIS A 30 3.98 3.78 -0.26
CA HIS A 30 3.77 3.23 -1.60
C HIS A 30 5.09 2.98 -2.34
N GLU A 31 6.07 3.88 -2.22
CA GLU A 31 7.39 3.70 -2.84
C GLU A 31 8.11 2.44 -2.29
N GLN A 32 8.05 2.22 -0.97
CA GLN A 32 8.59 0.99 -0.36
C GLN A 32 7.94 -0.28 -0.92
N ILE A 33 6.61 -0.27 -1.11
CA ILE A 33 5.89 -1.40 -1.71
C ILE A 33 6.37 -1.64 -3.13
N LEU A 34 6.45 -0.59 -3.96
CA LEU A 34 6.89 -0.70 -5.35
C LEU A 34 8.32 -1.22 -5.48
N VAL A 35 9.23 -0.79 -4.60
CA VAL A 35 10.60 -1.31 -4.52
C VAL A 35 10.57 -2.80 -4.18
N HIS A 36 9.79 -3.21 -3.18
CA HIS A 36 9.72 -4.61 -2.77
C HIS A 36 9.11 -5.51 -3.85
N ILE A 37 8.08 -5.05 -4.56
CA ILE A 37 7.50 -5.73 -5.74
C ILE A 37 8.58 -5.95 -6.81
N LYS A 38 9.42 -4.95 -7.07
CA LYS A 38 10.51 -5.07 -8.04
C LYS A 38 11.56 -6.08 -7.58
N GLU A 39 11.96 -6.04 -6.32
CA GLU A 39 12.93 -6.98 -5.73
C GLU A 39 12.45 -8.44 -5.82
N LEU A 40 11.17 -8.69 -5.52
CA LEU A 40 10.56 -10.02 -5.65
C LEU A 40 10.60 -10.54 -7.09
N ASN A 41 10.22 -9.68 -8.05
CA ASN A 41 10.25 -10.03 -9.48
C ASN A 41 11.67 -10.32 -9.97
N ASP A 42 12.64 -9.47 -9.59
CA ASP A 42 14.04 -9.64 -9.98
C ASP A 42 14.61 -10.95 -9.39
N TRP A 43 14.35 -11.22 -8.11
CA TRP A 43 14.82 -12.45 -7.45
C TRP A 43 14.21 -13.71 -8.08
N TRP A 44 12.92 -13.70 -8.41
CA TRP A 44 12.29 -14.85 -9.05
C TRP A 44 12.88 -15.12 -10.43
N ARG A 45 13.06 -14.07 -11.24
CA ARG A 45 13.64 -14.18 -12.59
C ARG A 45 15.05 -14.78 -12.54
N GLU A 46 15.87 -14.36 -11.57
CA GLU A 46 17.21 -14.92 -11.36
C GLU A 46 17.20 -16.41 -10.99
N LEU A 47 16.19 -16.89 -10.27
CA LEU A 47 16.04 -18.30 -9.93
C LEU A 47 15.57 -19.14 -11.12
N ASP A 48 14.66 -18.60 -11.92
CA ASP A 48 14.18 -19.25 -13.14
C ASP A 48 15.34 -19.46 -14.14
N GLU A 49 16.16 -18.44 -14.37
CA GLU A 49 17.36 -18.52 -15.22
C GLU A 49 18.37 -19.58 -14.75
N ARG A 50 18.36 -19.91 -13.45
CA ARG A 50 19.24 -20.91 -12.84
C ARG A 50 18.60 -22.30 -12.72
N GLY A 51 17.31 -22.44 -13.04
CA GLY A 51 16.57 -23.71 -12.99
C GLY A 51 16.39 -24.28 -11.58
N LEU A 52 16.41 -23.44 -10.54
CA LEU A 52 16.33 -23.87 -9.14
C LEU A 52 15.02 -23.38 -8.49
N PRO A 53 13.95 -24.18 -8.50
CA PRO A 53 12.70 -23.80 -7.83
C PRO A 53 12.92 -23.76 -6.31
N LYS A 54 12.64 -22.61 -5.70
CA LYS A 54 12.74 -22.41 -4.26
C LYS A 54 11.42 -21.92 -3.66
N TYR A 55 10.37 -22.73 -3.82
CA TYR A 55 9.01 -22.40 -3.41
C TYR A 55 8.92 -21.96 -1.94
N GLY A 56 9.54 -22.69 -1.00
CA GLY A 56 9.50 -22.32 0.43
C GLY A 56 10.20 -21.00 0.77
N GLU A 57 11.34 -20.71 0.11
CA GLU A 57 12.05 -19.43 0.29
C GLU A 57 11.21 -18.28 -0.28
N MET A 58 10.52 -18.52 -1.40
CA MET A 58 9.60 -17.56 -1.98
C MET A 58 8.38 -17.30 -1.12
N GLY A 59 7.75 -18.34 -0.56
CA GLY A 59 6.64 -18.17 0.38
C GLY A 59 7.04 -17.31 1.58
N THR A 60 8.28 -17.47 2.07
CA THR A 60 8.81 -16.62 3.15
C THR A 60 8.97 -15.16 2.72
N ARG A 61 9.41 -14.89 1.48
CA ARG A 61 9.46 -13.52 0.95
C ARG A 61 8.07 -12.91 0.75
N MET A 62 7.09 -13.70 0.32
CA MET A 62 5.70 -13.25 0.18
C MET A 62 5.10 -12.84 1.53
N GLU A 63 5.45 -13.50 2.63
CA GLU A 63 5.08 -13.05 3.98
C GLU A 63 5.66 -11.67 4.32
N GLY A 64 6.90 -11.40 3.90
CA GLY A 64 7.51 -10.08 4.05
C GLY A 64 6.71 -8.97 3.33
N LEU A 65 6.30 -9.22 2.09
CA LEU A 65 5.42 -8.32 1.34
C LEU A 65 4.07 -8.15 2.04
N ARG A 66 3.49 -9.25 2.52
CA ARG A 66 2.21 -9.25 3.24
C ARG A 66 2.25 -8.40 4.50
N ASP A 67 3.33 -8.48 5.27
CA ASP A 67 3.49 -7.68 6.49
C ASP A 67 3.66 -6.19 6.18
N LEU A 68 4.41 -5.86 5.12
CA LEU A 68 4.55 -4.49 4.62
C LEU A 68 3.19 -3.92 4.20
N LEU A 69 2.43 -4.64 3.38
CA LEU A 69 1.09 -4.24 2.93
C LEU A 69 0.12 -4.12 4.09
N SER A 70 0.09 -5.09 5.00
CA SER A 70 -0.81 -5.04 6.15
C SER A 70 -0.51 -3.85 7.07
N LYS A 71 0.75 -3.44 7.19
CA LYS A 71 1.10 -2.19 7.87
C LYS A 71 0.61 -0.98 7.07
N HIS A 72 0.94 -0.91 5.78
CA HIS A 72 0.56 0.21 4.91
C HIS A 72 -0.95 0.44 4.88
N PHE A 73 -1.74 -0.60 4.59
CA PHE A 73 -3.19 -0.54 4.56
C PHE A 73 -3.78 -0.12 5.92
N ARG A 74 -3.19 -0.53 7.05
CA ARG A 74 -3.65 -0.05 8.36
C ARG A 74 -3.35 1.43 8.58
N ASP A 75 -2.19 1.90 8.13
CA ASP A 75 -1.82 3.31 8.23
C ASP A 75 -2.81 4.14 7.38
N GLU A 76 -3.08 3.73 6.16
CA GLU A 76 -4.09 4.32 5.27
C GLU A 76 -5.51 4.33 5.86
N GLU A 77 -5.96 3.20 6.39
CA GLU A 77 -7.34 3.03 6.87
C GLU A 77 -7.63 3.69 8.22
N GLN A 78 -6.60 4.04 9.00
CA GLN A 78 -6.78 4.77 10.26
C GLN A 78 -7.31 6.18 9.99
N GLU A 79 -8.31 6.60 10.79
CA GLU A 79 -9.02 7.89 10.67
C GLU A 79 -8.15 9.16 10.87
N GLY A 80 -6.82 9.05 10.81
CA GLY A 80 -5.88 10.17 10.84
C GLY A 80 -5.15 10.42 9.52
N TYR A 81 -4.84 9.38 8.72
CA TYR A 81 -3.90 9.52 7.60
C TYR A 81 -4.56 10.01 6.32
N PHE A 82 -5.73 9.48 5.97
CA PHE A 82 -6.56 10.05 4.92
C PHE A 82 -7.48 11.16 5.40
N LYS A 83 -7.50 11.51 6.69
CA LYS A 83 -8.39 12.57 7.19
C LYS A 83 -8.14 13.93 6.54
N PRO A 84 -6.89 14.42 6.40
CA PRO A 84 -6.63 15.63 5.64
C PRO A 84 -7.11 15.52 4.18
N VAL A 85 -6.90 14.37 3.53
CA VAL A 85 -7.34 14.09 2.17
C VAL A 85 -8.87 14.06 2.05
N MET A 86 -9.57 13.48 3.02
CA MET A 86 -11.03 13.38 3.08
C MET A 86 -11.69 14.73 3.38
N ASP A 87 -11.08 15.54 4.27
CA ASP A 87 -11.54 16.88 4.60
C ASP A 87 -11.39 17.83 3.38
N GLU A 88 -10.35 17.63 2.56
CA GLU A 88 -10.05 18.43 1.36
C GLU A 88 -10.72 17.89 0.09
N SER A 89 -11.03 16.59 0.05
CA SER A 89 -11.67 15.92 -1.09
C SER A 89 -12.80 14.97 -0.64
N PRO A 90 -14.04 15.47 -0.52
CA PRO A 90 -15.17 14.66 -0.08
C PRO A 90 -15.45 13.42 -0.96
N GLY A 91 -15.05 13.46 -2.24
CA GLY A 91 -15.15 12.32 -3.16
C GLY A 91 -14.23 11.15 -2.78
N PHE A 92 -13.12 11.42 -2.09
CA PHE A 92 -12.21 10.39 -1.59
C PHE A 92 -12.86 9.54 -0.48
N CYS A 93 -13.65 10.17 0.40
CA CYS A 93 -14.40 9.49 1.46
C CYS A 93 -15.38 8.42 0.93
N ILE A 94 -15.91 8.61 -0.29
CA ILE A 94 -16.84 7.67 -0.94
C ILE A 94 -16.09 6.42 -1.43
N MET A 95 -14.80 6.53 -1.76
CA MET A 95 -13.97 5.43 -2.27
C MET A 95 -13.35 4.57 -1.15
N VAL A 96 -13.27 5.07 0.10
CA VAL A 96 -12.67 4.36 1.25
C VAL A 96 -13.24 2.95 1.48
N PRO A 97 -14.57 2.71 1.39
CA PRO A 97 -15.10 1.35 1.51
C PRO A 97 -14.59 0.41 0.41
N ASP A 98 -14.46 0.89 -0.82
CA ASP A 98 -13.98 0.09 -1.95
C ASP A 98 -12.48 -0.23 -1.81
N PHE A 99 -11.67 0.73 -1.30
CA PHE A 99 -10.25 0.49 -0.99
C PHE A 99 -10.07 -0.57 0.10
N ARG A 100 -10.84 -0.50 1.19
CA ARG A 100 -10.78 -1.49 2.27
C ARG A 100 -11.08 -2.92 1.81
N GLU A 101 -12.06 -3.08 0.92
CA GLU A 101 -12.35 -4.41 0.37
C GLU A 101 -11.24 -4.89 -0.56
N LYS A 102 -10.69 -4.02 -1.42
CA LYS A 102 -9.51 -4.34 -2.25
C LYS A 102 -8.28 -4.73 -1.41
N HIS A 103 -7.98 -3.99 -0.34
CA HIS A 103 -6.87 -4.30 0.57
C HIS A 103 -6.99 -5.69 1.18
N LYS A 104 -8.19 -6.03 1.68
CA LYS A 104 -8.47 -7.38 2.22
C LYS A 104 -8.30 -8.46 1.15
N GLU A 105 -8.75 -8.20 -0.07
CA GLU A 105 -8.58 -9.12 -1.20
C GLU A 105 -7.10 -9.37 -1.48
N PHE A 106 -6.27 -8.33 -1.59
CA PHE A 106 -4.83 -8.47 -1.80
C PHE A 106 -4.16 -9.27 -0.69
N LEU A 107 -4.43 -8.94 0.58
CA LEU A 107 -3.87 -9.68 1.71
C LEU A 107 -4.28 -11.17 1.67
N THR A 108 -5.54 -11.45 1.37
CA THR A 108 -6.06 -12.83 1.28
C THR A 108 -5.39 -13.60 0.14
N ARG A 109 -5.24 -12.98 -1.03
CA ARG A 109 -4.57 -13.61 -2.19
C ARG A 109 -3.09 -13.88 -1.93
N ILE A 110 -2.40 -12.96 -1.25
CA ILE A 110 -0.99 -13.15 -0.85
C ILE A 110 -0.87 -14.27 0.20
N ASP A 111 -1.74 -14.29 1.21
CA ASP A 111 -1.75 -15.32 2.24
C ASP A 111 -2.00 -16.71 1.62
N ASP A 112 -2.96 -16.85 0.70
CA ASP A 112 -3.23 -18.09 -0.03
C ASP A 112 -2.05 -18.53 -0.91
N PHE A 113 -1.51 -17.61 -1.72
CA PHE A 113 -0.38 -17.90 -2.59
C PHE A 113 0.86 -18.33 -1.80
N SER A 114 1.18 -17.61 -0.71
CA SER A 114 2.27 -17.96 0.20
C SER A 114 2.07 -19.35 0.83
N ALA A 115 0.85 -19.67 1.28
CA ALA A 115 0.53 -20.96 1.83
C ALA A 115 0.73 -22.10 0.81
N ARG A 116 0.30 -21.91 -0.45
CA ARG A 116 0.51 -22.87 -1.54
C ARG A 116 1.98 -23.10 -1.87
N LEU A 117 2.79 -22.04 -1.89
CA LEU A 117 4.25 -22.15 -2.08
C LEU A 117 4.95 -22.95 -0.98
N LYS A 118 4.41 -22.95 0.24
CA LYS A 118 5.01 -23.62 1.40
C LYS A 118 4.58 -25.07 1.60
N GLN A 119 3.66 -25.57 0.78
CA GLN A 119 3.27 -26.98 0.84
C GLN A 119 4.46 -27.89 0.48
N SER A 120 4.53 -29.07 1.09
CA SER A 120 5.56 -30.07 0.77
C SER A 120 5.54 -30.47 -0.71
N GLU A 121 4.34 -30.51 -1.28
CA GLU A 121 4.09 -30.65 -2.72
C GLU A 121 3.24 -29.45 -3.17
N PRO A 122 3.87 -28.35 -3.62
CA PRO A 122 3.15 -27.17 -4.08
C PRO A 122 2.17 -27.52 -5.20
N PRO A 123 0.95 -26.97 -5.20
CA PRO A 123 -0.11 -27.33 -6.15
C PRO A 123 0.08 -26.64 -7.52
N PHE A 124 1.32 -26.43 -7.93
CA PHE A 124 1.69 -25.86 -9.22
C PHE A 124 2.23 -27.00 -10.10
N GLN A 125 1.79 -27.05 -11.34
CA GLN A 125 2.30 -27.96 -12.38
C GLN A 125 3.80 -27.76 -12.59
N ASN A 126 4.27 -26.50 -12.51
CA ASN A 126 5.67 -26.14 -12.66
C ASN A 126 5.96 -24.74 -12.09
N TRP A 127 7.25 -24.39 -12.05
CA TRP A 127 7.73 -23.12 -11.51
C TRP A 127 7.19 -21.89 -12.27
N ASN A 128 6.94 -22.03 -13.58
CA ASN A 128 6.45 -20.93 -14.41
C ASN A 128 4.97 -20.62 -14.17
N GLU A 129 4.16 -21.62 -13.81
CA GLU A 129 2.76 -21.38 -13.42
C GLU A 129 2.70 -20.51 -12.16
N ALA A 130 3.51 -20.85 -11.14
CA ALA A 130 3.60 -20.04 -9.92
C ALA A 130 4.15 -18.62 -10.21
N LEU A 131 5.07 -18.48 -11.17
CA LEU A 131 5.60 -17.19 -11.60
C LEU A 131 4.52 -16.33 -12.27
N GLN A 132 3.74 -16.91 -13.18
CA GLN A 132 2.69 -16.19 -13.88
C GLN A 132 1.65 -15.66 -12.90
N GLU A 133 1.20 -16.50 -11.98
CA GLU A 133 0.24 -16.10 -10.95
C GLU A 133 0.80 -14.99 -10.05
N LEU A 134 2.07 -15.07 -9.65
CA LEU A 134 2.72 -13.99 -8.91
C LEU A 134 2.75 -12.70 -9.72
N GLN A 135 3.14 -12.76 -10.99
CA GLN A 135 3.25 -11.57 -11.84
C GLN A 135 1.92 -10.87 -12.02
N GLU A 136 0.83 -11.63 -12.18
CA GLU A 136 -0.53 -11.10 -12.26
C GLU A 136 -0.91 -10.39 -10.94
N LEU A 137 -0.72 -11.05 -9.80
CA LEU A 137 -0.99 -10.48 -8.48
C LEU A 137 -0.18 -9.19 -8.23
N LEU A 138 1.11 -9.20 -8.53
CA LEU A 138 1.98 -8.04 -8.34
C LEU A 138 1.68 -6.90 -9.32
N ALA A 139 1.24 -7.21 -10.54
CA ALA A 139 0.83 -6.21 -11.51
C ALA A 139 -0.46 -5.51 -11.07
N GLU A 140 -1.46 -6.26 -10.59
CA GLU A 140 -2.69 -5.70 -10.04
C GLU A 140 -2.43 -4.83 -8.81
N LEU A 141 -1.60 -5.32 -7.88
CA LEU A 141 -1.19 -4.53 -6.72
C LEU A 141 -0.52 -3.23 -7.15
N ARG A 142 0.43 -3.30 -8.09
CA ARG A 142 1.09 -2.10 -8.61
C ARG A 142 0.10 -1.11 -9.25
N ILE A 143 -0.93 -1.58 -9.93
CA ILE A 143 -1.97 -0.69 -10.49
C ILE A 143 -2.69 0.03 -9.34
N ASN A 144 -3.13 -0.71 -8.32
CA ASN A 144 -3.80 -0.14 -7.15
C ASN A 144 -2.95 0.93 -6.45
N GLU A 145 -1.70 0.62 -6.14
CA GLU A 145 -0.78 1.55 -5.46
C GLU A 145 -0.55 2.83 -6.29
N ASN A 146 -0.49 2.73 -7.62
CA ASN A 146 -0.34 3.91 -8.48
C ASN A 146 -1.62 4.76 -8.53
N GLU A 147 -2.80 4.13 -8.51
CA GLU A 147 -4.09 4.83 -8.41
C GLU A 147 -4.17 5.61 -7.08
N GLU A 148 -3.78 4.99 -5.97
CA GLU A 148 -3.75 5.62 -4.64
C GLU A 148 -2.74 6.77 -4.57
N ILE A 149 -1.52 6.59 -5.09
CA ILE A 149 -0.53 7.68 -5.23
C ILE A 149 -1.14 8.86 -5.99
N GLN A 150 -1.85 8.60 -7.09
CA GLN A 150 -2.45 9.66 -7.88
C GLN A 150 -3.51 10.42 -7.06
N HIS A 151 -4.37 9.71 -6.33
CA HIS A 151 -5.36 10.34 -5.47
C HIS A 151 -4.73 11.17 -4.34
N VAL A 152 -3.68 10.67 -3.70
CA VAL A 152 -2.91 11.39 -2.67
C VAL A 152 -2.30 12.67 -3.25
N ARG A 153 -1.73 12.61 -4.46
CA ARG A 153 -1.16 13.78 -5.14
C ARG A 153 -2.22 14.80 -5.52
N GLU A 154 -3.34 14.37 -6.08
CA GLU A 154 -4.45 15.27 -6.44
C GLU A 154 -5.02 16.00 -5.22
N ALA A 155 -5.05 15.34 -4.06
CA ALA A 155 -5.44 15.97 -2.80
C ALA A 155 -4.41 17.02 -2.34
N PHE A 156 -3.12 16.66 -2.37
CA PHE A 156 -2.02 17.56 -2.03
C PHE A 156 -1.98 18.83 -2.89
N GLU A 157 -2.19 18.70 -4.21
CA GLU A 157 -2.22 19.83 -5.14
C GLU A 157 -3.42 20.76 -4.89
N LYS A 158 -4.59 20.19 -4.57
CA LYS A 158 -5.80 20.98 -4.27
C LYS A 158 -5.70 21.74 -2.94
N SER A 159 -4.89 21.27 -2.00
CA SER A 159 -4.72 21.89 -0.68
C SER A 159 -3.54 22.82 -0.51
N SER A 160 -2.71 22.94 -1.54
CA SER A 160 -1.70 23.98 -1.68
C SER A 160 -2.31 25.18 -2.43
N PRO A 161 -2.79 26.25 -1.75
CA PRO A 161 -3.22 27.44 -2.45
C PRO A 161 -1.97 28.26 -2.75
N ASP A 162 -1.36 28.06 -3.91
CA ASP A 162 -0.66 29.11 -4.66
C ASP A 162 -0.12 28.55 -6.00
N SER A 163 -0.75 28.96 -7.10
CA SER A 163 -0.13 29.44 -8.36
C SER A 163 -1.11 29.38 -9.53
N SER A 164 -2.08 30.28 -9.58
CA SER A 164 -2.57 30.86 -10.83
C SER A 164 -3.25 32.18 -10.49
N SER A 165 -2.45 33.25 -10.56
CA SER A 165 -2.94 34.61 -10.81
C SER A 165 -3.41 34.75 -12.25
#